data_AF-A0A1J5PG72-F1
#
_entry.id   AF-A0A1J5PG72-F1
#
_cell.length_a   1.000
_cell.length_b   1.000
_cell.length_c   1.000
_cell.angle_alpha   90.00
_cell.angle_beta   90.00
_cell.angle_gamma   90.00
#
_symmetry.space_group_name_H-M   'P 1'
#
loop_
_entity.id
_entity.type
_entity.pdbx_description
1 polymer ?
#
loop_
_entity_poly.entity_id
_entity_poly.type
_entity_poly.pdbx_seq_one_letter_code
_entity_poly.pdbx_strand_id
1 'polypeptide(L)'
;MQHSETTFKLSLTSKAPLQISLEGTTGDEVTVKPDEMRLQRVYVTAAPGSAAAQAERTPLRIWVEDMHSTDRVEQDTIFFGKGK
;
A
#
# COMPACT_ATOMS: atom_id res chain seq x y z
N MET A 1 -11.67 7.56 21.13
CA MET A 1 -10.68 8.61 20.77
C MET A 1 -9.35 8.12 21.29
N GLN A 2 -8.42 7.82 20.40
CA GLN A 2 -7.10 7.29 20.74
C GLN A 2 -6.15 8.49 20.85
N HIS A 3 -5.72 8.81 22.07
CA HIS A 3 -4.86 9.97 22.36
C HIS A 3 -3.36 9.69 22.16
N SER A 4 -3.02 8.58 21.50
CA SER A 4 -1.65 8.17 21.20
C SER A 4 -1.39 8.23 19.69
N GLU A 5 -0.16 8.56 19.30
CA GLU A 5 0.26 8.38 17.92
C GLU A 5 0.04 6.92 17.51
N THR A 6 -0.34 6.72 16.26
CA THR A 6 -0.65 5.40 15.73
C THR A 6 0.20 5.17 14.49
N THR A 7 0.90 4.04 14.47
CA THR A 7 1.68 3.61 13.33
C THR A 7 0.84 2.65 12.51
N PHE A 8 0.68 2.99 11.24
CA PHE A 8 -0.01 2.15 10.26
C PHE A 8 0.99 1.51 9.34
N LYS A 9 0.84 0.21 9.11
CA LYS A 9 1.57 -0.52 8.08
C LYS A 9 0.72 -0.63 6.82
N LEU A 10 1.31 -0.25 5.69
CA LEU A 10 0.69 -0.36 4.38
C LEU A 10 1.27 -1.56 3.64
N SER A 11 0.41 -2.42 3.13
CA SER A 11 0.84 -3.56 2.33
C SER A 11 -0.06 -3.78 1.13
N LEU A 12 0.34 -4.67 0.23
CA LEU A 12 -0.51 -5.09 -0.88
C LEU A 12 -0.55 -6.60 -1.01
N THR A 13 -1.65 -7.10 -1.58
CA THR A 13 -1.80 -8.48 -2.01
C THR A 13 -2.30 -8.52 -3.44
N SER A 14 -1.79 -9.45 -4.24
CA SER A 14 -2.17 -9.63 -5.64
C SER A 14 -1.73 -10.99 -6.16
N LYS A 15 -2.24 -11.39 -7.33
CA LYS A 15 -1.89 -12.68 -7.97
C LYS A 15 -0.58 -12.65 -8.76
N ALA A 16 0.02 -11.48 -8.94
CA ALA A 16 1.27 -11.29 -9.67
C ALA A 16 2.21 -10.39 -8.85
N PRO A 17 3.54 -10.54 -8.97
CA PRO A 17 4.46 -9.79 -8.13
C PRO A 17 4.34 -8.28 -8.39
N LEU A 18 4.03 -7.53 -7.33
CA LEU A 18 3.98 -6.08 -7.27
C LEU A 18 4.77 -5.62 -6.04
N GLN A 19 5.35 -4.43 -6.10
CA GLN A 19 6.04 -3.78 -4.99
C GLN A 19 5.29 -2.53 -4.55
N ILE A 20 5.30 -2.25 -3.25
CA ILE A 20 4.78 -1.03 -2.64
C ILE A 20 5.94 -0.18 -2.13
N SER A 21 5.85 1.13 -2.32
CA SER A 21 6.70 2.09 -1.63
C SER A 21 5.92 3.33 -1.25
N LEU A 22 6.32 3.97 -0.16
CA LEU A 22 5.64 5.13 0.40
C LEU A 22 6.47 6.40 0.17
N GLU A 23 5.82 7.45 -0.32
CA GLU A 23 6.47 8.75 -0.49
C GLU A 23 7.01 9.26 0.85
N GLY A 24 8.31 9.59 0.90
CA GLY A 24 8.96 10.18 2.07
C GLY A 24 9.32 9.20 3.19
N THR A 25 9.13 7.90 3.00
CA THR A 25 9.46 6.87 4.00
C THR A 25 10.43 5.84 3.44
N THR A 26 11.43 5.47 4.23
CA THR A 26 12.25 4.27 4.00
C THR A 26 11.56 3.07 4.63
N GLY A 27 10.51 2.53 4.00
CA GLY A 27 9.72 1.43 4.53
C GLY A 27 8.25 1.49 4.13
N ASP A 28 7.44 0.68 4.82
CA ASP A 28 6.01 0.50 4.59
C ASP A 28 5.13 0.97 5.75
N GLU A 29 5.70 1.73 6.70
CA GLU A 29 5.01 2.24 7.88
C GLU A 29 4.87 3.77 7.87
N VAL A 30 3.76 4.27 8.41
CA VAL A 30 3.49 5.71 8.57
C VAL A 30 2.90 5.97 9.93
N THR A 31 3.52 6.89 10.68
CA THR A 31 2.99 7.36 11.96
C THR A 31 2.09 8.58 11.74
N VAL A 32 0.91 8.53 12.34
CA VAL A 32 -0.08 9.61 12.37
C VAL A 32 -0.25 10.04 13.83
N LYS A 33 -0.20 11.35 14.07
CA LYS A 33 -0.39 11.91 15.40
C LYS A 33 -1.86 11.79 15.82
N PRO A 34 -2.15 11.84 17.14
CA PRO A 34 -3.51 11.97 17.62
C PRO A 34 -4.24 13.13 16.96
N ASP A 35 -5.52 12.93 16.65
CA ASP A 35 -6.41 13.94 16.08
C ASP A 35 -5.94 14.56 14.74
N GLU A 36 -4.99 13.90 14.04
CA GLU A 36 -4.54 14.29 12.71
C GLU A 36 -5.01 13.30 11.64
N MET A 37 -5.24 13.82 10.43
CA MET A 37 -5.36 13.00 9.22
C MET A 37 -4.10 13.14 8.39
N ARG A 38 -3.64 12.04 7.80
CA ARG A 38 -2.46 12.04 6.93
C ARG A 38 -2.81 11.58 5.51
N LEU A 39 -2.44 12.40 4.53
CA LEU A 39 -2.43 12.01 3.13
C LEU A 39 -1.07 11.38 2.82
N GLN A 40 -1.08 10.07 2.54
CA GLN A 40 0.11 9.32 2.15
C GLN A 40 0.00 8.93 0.68
N ARG A 41 1.01 9.30 -0.11
CA ARG A 41 1.13 8.81 -1.48
C ARG A 41 1.80 7.43 -1.48
N VAL A 42 1.15 6.49 -2.17
CA VAL A 42 1.57 5.11 -2.32
C VAL A 42 1.96 4.87 -3.77
N TYR A 43 3.16 4.36 -3.99
CA TYR A 43 3.62 3.92 -5.30
C TYR A 43 3.51 2.41 -5.38
N VAL A 44 2.86 1.92 -6.43
CA VAL A 44 2.81 0.49 -6.78
C VAL A 44 3.61 0.30 -8.06
N THR A 45 4.60 -0.59 -8.03
CA THR A 45 5.47 -0.86 -9.17
C THR A 45 5.49 -2.35 -9.49
N ALA A 46 5.86 -2.65 -10.74
CA ALA A 46 6.10 -4.00 -11.22
C ALA A 46 7.50 -4.03 -11.84
N ALA A 47 8.26 -5.08 -11.58
CA ALA A 47 9.56 -5.26 -12.21
C ALA A 47 9.42 -5.39 -13.75
N PRO A 48 10.37 -4.86 -14.54
CA PRO A 48 10.37 -5.04 -15.99
C PRO A 48 10.27 -6.52 -16.38
N GLY A 49 9.42 -6.83 -17.35
CA GLY A 49 9.19 -8.21 -17.83
C GLY A 49 8.40 -9.12 -16.88
N SER A 50 7.98 -8.65 -15.70
CA SER A 50 7.11 -9.43 -14.81
C SER A 50 5.71 -9.63 -15.40
N ALA A 51 4.99 -10.64 -14.91
CA ALA A 51 3.61 -10.91 -15.32
C ALA A 51 2.70 -9.69 -15.13
N ALA A 52 2.85 -8.95 -14.02
CA ALA A 52 2.08 -7.73 -13.76
C ALA A 52 2.44 -6.59 -14.72
N ALA A 53 3.70 -6.47 -15.15
CA ALA A 53 4.13 -5.45 -16.10
C ALA A 53 3.63 -5.71 -17.53
N GLN A 54 3.44 -6.98 -17.90
CA GLN A 54 2.95 -7.40 -19.23
C GLN A 54 1.42 -7.48 -19.32
N ALA A 55 0.74 -7.75 -18.20
CA ALA A 55 -0.72 -7.85 -18.16
C ALA A 55 -1.39 -6.48 -18.37
N GLU A 56 -2.50 -6.47 -19.10
CA GLU A 56 -3.33 -5.26 -19.25
C GLU A 56 -3.86 -4.78 -17.89
N ARG A 57 -4.24 -5.72 -17.03
CA ARG A 57 -4.84 -5.47 -15.72
C ARG A 57 -4.41 -6.52 -14.71
N THR A 58 -3.90 -6.06 -13.56
CA THR A 58 -3.63 -6.89 -12.39
C THR A 58 -4.45 -6.35 -11.22
N PRO A 59 -5.50 -7.06 -10.77
CA PRO A 59 -6.20 -6.72 -9.55
C PRO A 59 -5.26 -6.81 -8.34
N LEU A 60 -5.34 -5.82 -7.46
CA LEU A 60 -4.65 -5.80 -6.18
C LEU A 60 -5.54 -5.26 -5.08
N ARG A 61 -5.20 -5.61 -3.86
CA ARG A 61 -5.78 -5.09 -2.64
C ARG A 61 -4.71 -4.40 -1.82
N ILE A 62 -4.96 -3.15 -1.46
CA ILE A 62 -4.15 -2.39 -0.52
C ILE A 62 -4.72 -2.59 0.88
N TRP A 63 -3.84 -2.84 1.84
CA TRP A 63 -4.18 -2.96 3.25
C TRP A 63 -3.56 -1.82 4.04
N VAL A 64 -4.30 -1.33 5.02
CA VAL A 64 -3.81 -0.44 6.07
C VAL A 64 -4.12 -1.11 7.39
N GLU A 65 -3.07 -1.48 8.12
CA GLU A 65 -3.14 -2.20 9.40
C GLU A 65 -2.63 -1.29 10.52
N ASP A 66 -3.38 -1.18 11.60
CA ASP A 66 -2.91 -0.51 12.82
C ASP A 66 -1.99 -1.45 13.60
N MET A 67 -0.74 -1.05 13.79
CA MET A 67 0.28 -1.86 14.45
C MET A 67 0.10 -1.98 15.97
N HIS A 68 -0.86 -1.26 16.56
CA HIS A 68 -1.19 -1.30 17.98
C HIS A 68 -2.48 -2.06 18.29
N SER A 69 -3.19 -2.53 17.26
CA SER A 69 -4.45 -3.26 17.40
C SER A 69 -4.54 -4.40 16.37
N THR A 70 -5.72 -5.00 16.23
CA THR A 70 -6.01 -5.97 15.17
C THR A 70 -6.81 -5.34 14.03
N ASP A 71 -7.00 -4.02 14.07
CA ASP A 71 -7.82 -3.32 13.10
C ASP A 71 -7.06 -3.17 11.78
N ARG A 72 -7.78 -3.47 10.70
CA ARG A 72 -7.29 -3.29 9.35
C ARG A 72 -8.41 -2.92 8.41
N VAL A 73 -8.09 -2.09 7.43
CA VAL A 73 -8.98 -1.76 6.32
C VAL A 73 -8.33 -2.11 5.00
N GLU A 74 -9.16 -2.38 4.01
CA GLU A 74 -8.73 -2.78 2.69
C GLU A 74 -9.40 -1.94 1.61
N GLN A 75 -8.69 -1.75 0.50
CA GLN A 75 -9.23 -1.15 -0.71
C GLN A 75 -8.75 -1.91 -1.93
N ASP A 76 -9.69 -2.36 -2.76
CA ASP A 76 -9.41 -3.02 -4.03
C ASP A 76 -9.19 -1.98 -5.14
N THR A 77 -8.21 -2.27 -6.00
CA THR A 77 -7.89 -1.45 -7.18
C THR A 77 -7.22 -2.31 -8.27
N ILE A 78 -6.81 -1.69 -9.38
CA ILE A 78 -6.22 -2.36 -10.54
C ILE A 78 -4.90 -1.68 -10.90
N PHE A 79 -3.84 -2.48 -11.04
CA PHE A 79 -2.58 -2.06 -11.63
C PHE A 79 -2.59 -2.34 -13.14
N PHE A 80 -2.21 -1.34 -13.92
CA PHE A 80 -2.14 -1.44 -15.39
C PHE A 80 -0.70 -1.60 -15.82
N GLY A 81 -0.36 -2.76 -16.39
CA GLY A 81 0.94 -3.00 -17.00
C GLY A 81 1.13 -2.17 -18.26
N LYS A 82 2.39 -1.89 -18.61
CA LYS A 82 2.72 -1.10 -19.81
C LYS A 82 2.91 -1.95 -21.05
N GLY A 83 3.03 -3.28 -20.91
CA GLY A 83 3.13 -4.22 -22.03
C GLY A 83 4.39 -4.06 -22.90
N LYS A 84 5.41 -3.35 -22.43
CA LYS A 84 6.62 -3.00 -23.19
C LYS A 84 7.84 -2.89 -22.29
#